data_AF-A0A6L5Q5G1-F1
#
_entry.id   AF-A0A6L5Q5G1-F1
#
_cell.length_a   1.000
_cell.length_b   1.000
_cell.length_c   1.000
_cell.angle_alpha   90.00
_cell.angle_beta   90.00
_cell.angle_gamma   90.00
#
_symmetry.space_group_name_H-M   'P 1'
#
loop_
_entity.id
_entity.type
_entity.pdbx_description
1 polymer ?
#
loop_
_entity_poly.entity_id
_entity_poly.type
_entity_poly.pdbx_seq_one_letter_code
_entity_poly.pdbx_strand_id
1 'polypeptide(L)'
;MRGAERILTHIQNGNSKKEESMFSLGKVITGEPNVTIQIHGSSKVLSSAFFVMPYTKFRKEETVLVQRIAGTRATDRQYVVRPLHDMVSVCKYTGSDYVLLADSSIKYPASQTFCPWPIPAGMNVLLLPNRFPTKDAIWVVVNTYV
;
A
#
# COMPACT_ATOMS: atom_id res chain seq x y z
N MET A 1 -2.80 1.51 -25.39
CA MET A 1 -2.44 0.69 -24.22
C MET A 1 -3.65 -0.10 -23.76
N ARG A 2 -3.55 -1.44 -23.73
CA ARG A 2 -4.60 -2.38 -23.28
C ARG A 2 -4.77 -2.31 -21.74
N GLY A 3 -5.90 -2.79 -21.21
CA GLY A 3 -6.17 -2.75 -19.75
C GLY A 3 -5.10 -3.45 -18.91
N ALA A 4 -4.67 -4.64 -19.35
CA ALA A 4 -3.58 -5.39 -18.70
C ALA A 4 -2.24 -4.63 -18.69
N GLU A 5 -1.91 -3.91 -19.76
CA GLU A 5 -0.68 -3.10 -19.85
C GLU A 5 -0.72 -1.92 -18.89
N ARG A 6 -1.89 -1.29 -18.68
CA ARG A 6 -2.07 -0.22 -17.68
C ARG A 6 -1.90 -0.73 -16.25
N ILE A 7 -2.46 -1.90 -15.96
CA ILE A 7 -2.35 -2.57 -14.66
C ILE A 7 -0.88 -2.90 -14.38
N LEU A 8 -0.18 -3.49 -15.36
CA LEU A 8 1.23 -3.84 -15.24
C LEU A 8 2.10 -2.60 -15.02
N THR A 9 1.88 -1.55 -15.82
CA THR A 9 2.60 -0.27 -15.69
C THR A 9 2.38 0.36 -14.31
N HIS A 10 1.15 0.33 -13.80
CA HIS A 10 0.83 0.85 -12.47
C HIS A 10 1.51 0.06 -11.34
N ILE A 11 1.58 -1.27 -11.46
CA ILE A 11 2.25 -2.14 -10.48
C ILE A 11 3.76 -1.91 -10.49
N GLN A 12 4.35 -1.71 -11.69
CA GLN A 12 5.79 -1.61 -11.87
C GLN A 12 6.36 -0.21 -11.64
N ASN A 13 5.64 0.84 -12.03
CA ASN A 13 6.23 2.18 -12.14
C ASN A 13 5.76 3.20 -11.11
N GLY A 14 4.73 2.90 -10.31
CA GLY A 14 4.18 3.86 -9.33
C GLY A 14 3.58 5.12 -9.99
N ASN A 15 2.39 5.54 -9.58
CA ASN A 15 1.71 6.64 -10.27
C ASN A 15 2.28 8.04 -9.97
N SER A 16 2.38 8.86 -11.01
CA SER A 16 2.71 10.30 -10.99
C SER A 16 1.54 11.24 -10.64
N LYS A 17 0.35 10.70 -10.31
CA LYS A 17 -0.86 11.48 -9.96
C LYS A 17 -1.24 11.30 -8.49
N LYS A 18 -1.45 12.44 -7.80
CA LYS A 18 -1.59 12.55 -6.34
C LYS A 18 -2.76 11.72 -5.76
N GLU A 19 -3.95 11.78 -6.36
CA GLU A 19 -5.13 11.00 -5.91
C GLU A 19 -5.01 9.49 -6.20
N GLU A 20 -4.14 9.10 -7.12
CA GLU A 20 -3.94 7.71 -7.56
C GLU A 20 -2.73 7.05 -6.89
N SER A 21 -2.08 7.79 -5.98
CA SER A 21 -0.93 7.35 -5.16
C SER A 21 -1.31 7.01 -3.72
N MET A 22 -2.55 7.31 -3.30
CA MET A 22 -2.98 7.12 -1.92
C MET A 22 -3.52 5.70 -1.70
N PHE A 23 -2.90 4.99 -0.76
CA PHE A 23 -3.45 3.74 -0.24
C PHE A 23 -4.65 4.05 0.66
N SER A 24 -5.72 3.28 0.48
CA SER A 24 -6.85 3.19 1.40
C SER A 24 -6.75 1.90 2.20
N LEU A 25 -7.18 1.92 3.46
CA LEU A 25 -7.33 0.69 4.22
C LEU A 25 -8.56 -0.08 3.73
N GLY A 26 -8.43 -1.39 3.63
CA GLY A 26 -9.53 -2.29 3.36
C GLY A 26 -9.58 -3.40 4.41
N LYS A 27 -10.77 -3.96 4.62
CA LYS A 27 -10.97 -5.13 5.47
C LYS A 27 -11.52 -6.27 4.63
N VAL A 28 -10.89 -7.43 4.72
CA VAL A 28 -11.34 -8.65 4.06
C VAL A 28 -12.60 -9.16 4.76
N ILE A 29 -13.73 -9.15 4.07
CA ILE A 29 -15.04 -9.57 4.59
C ILE A 29 -15.26 -11.07 4.35
N THR A 30 -14.77 -11.58 3.22
CA THR A 30 -14.76 -13.02 2.90
C THR A 30 -13.35 -13.42 2.49
N GLY A 31 -12.88 -14.55 3.02
CA GLY A 31 -11.60 -15.15 2.61
C GLY A 31 -11.70 -15.88 1.27
N GLU A 32 -10.61 -16.53 0.85
CA GLU A 32 -10.58 -17.34 -0.37
C GLU A 32 -11.65 -18.45 -0.36
N PRO A 33 -12.20 -18.84 -1.54
CA PRO A 33 -11.80 -18.45 -2.89
C PRO A 33 -12.43 -17.15 -3.43
N ASN A 34 -13.49 -16.65 -2.79
CA ASN A 34 -14.24 -15.48 -3.24
C ASN A 34 -13.98 -14.30 -2.32
N VAL A 35 -12.76 -13.75 -2.41
CA VAL A 35 -12.32 -12.64 -1.55
C VAL A 35 -13.16 -11.39 -1.84
N THR A 36 -13.68 -10.79 -0.78
CA THR A 36 -14.34 -9.48 -0.83
C THR A 36 -13.73 -8.54 0.19
N ILE A 37 -13.62 -7.26 -0.17
CA ILE A 37 -12.93 -6.25 0.64
C ILE A 37 -13.83 -5.03 0.78
N GLN A 38 -14.09 -4.62 2.01
CA GLN A 38 -14.70 -3.34 2.31
C GLN A 38 -13.60 -2.29 2.43
N ILE A 39 -13.61 -1.27 1.57
CA ILE A 39 -12.71 -0.12 1.76
C ILE A 39 -13.23 0.68 2.96
N HIS A 40 -12.35 0.99 3.92
CA HIS A 40 -12.69 1.82 5.07
C HIS A 40 -13.20 3.19 4.62
N GLY A 41 -14.29 3.65 5.24
CA GLY A 41 -14.94 4.91 4.85
C GLY A 41 -15.76 4.84 3.55
N SER A 42 -15.87 3.66 2.93
CA SER A 42 -16.75 3.41 1.80
C SER A 42 -17.82 2.38 2.15
N SER A 43 -19.06 2.61 1.72
CA SER A 43 -20.12 1.59 1.76
C SER A 43 -19.94 0.51 0.68
N LYS A 44 -18.98 0.68 -0.24
CA LYS A 44 -18.74 -0.26 -1.34
C LYS A 44 -17.90 -1.45 -0.89
N VAL A 45 -18.40 -2.64 -1.18
CA VAL A 45 -17.66 -3.90 -1.09
C VAL A 45 -17.09 -4.21 -2.47
N LEU A 46 -15.77 -4.35 -2.55
CA LEU A 46 -15.08 -4.80 -3.75
C LEU A 46 -15.09 -6.33 -3.77
N SER A 47 -15.54 -6.93 -4.87
CA SER A 47 -15.31 -8.36 -5.14
C SER A 47 -13.99 -8.58 -5.86
N SER A 48 -13.46 -9.80 -5.80
CA SER A 48 -12.21 -10.20 -6.46
C SER A 48 -12.14 -9.89 -7.96
N ALA A 49 -13.28 -9.68 -8.63
CA ALA A 49 -13.34 -9.22 -10.02
C ALA A 49 -12.82 -7.79 -10.22
N PHE A 50 -12.87 -6.95 -9.19
CA PHE A 50 -12.51 -5.53 -9.27
C PHE A 50 -11.08 -5.24 -8.82
N PHE A 51 -10.34 -6.23 -8.30
CA PHE A 51 -8.99 -6.00 -7.80
C PHE A 51 -7.99 -7.09 -8.18
N VAL A 52 -6.74 -6.68 -8.29
CA VAL A 52 -5.59 -7.56 -8.50
C VAL A 52 -5.01 -7.91 -7.13
N MET A 53 -4.80 -9.20 -6.91
CA MET A 53 -4.16 -9.75 -5.72
C MET A 53 -2.76 -10.25 -6.10
N PRO A 54 -1.70 -9.96 -5.31
CA PRO A 54 -0.47 -10.74 -5.38
C PRO A 54 -0.76 -12.20 -5.01
N TYR A 55 0.16 -13.12 -5.33
CA TYR A 55 0.07 -14.55 -5.01
C TYR A 55 0.17 -14.81 -3.50
N THR A 56 -0.79 -14.30 -2.73
CA THR A 56 -0.86 -14.31 -1.27
C THR A 56 -2.30 -14.55 -0.84
N LYS A 57 -2.49 -15.43 0.14
CA LYS A 57 -3.81 -15.83 0.62
C LYS A 57 -4.37 -14.84 1.61
N PHE A 58 -5.60 -14.36 1.39
CA PHE A 58 -6.29 -13.46 2.32
C PHE A 58 -7.07 -14.25 3.37
N ARG A 59 -6.97 -13.81 4.63
CA ARG A 59 -7.80 -14.33 5.72
C ARG A 59 -9.00 -13.43 5.98
N LYS A 60 -10.13 -14.01 6.39
CA LYS A 60 -11.28 -13.22 6.83
C LYS A 60 -10.87 -12.29 7.99
N GLU A 61 -11.40 -11.07 8.01
CA GLU A 61 -11.08 -9.99 8.95
C GLU A 61 -9.68 -9.39 8.81
N GLU A 62 -8.87 -9.85 7.86
CA GLU A 62 -7.55 -9.29 7.59
C GLU A 62 -7.66 -7.84 7.07
N THR A 63 -6.75 -6.99 7.54
CA THR A 63 -6.61 -5.62 7.02
C THR A 63 -5.59 -5.59 5.89
N VAL A 64 -5.93 -4.89 4.82
CA VAL A 64 -5.17 -4.85 3.57
C VAL A 64 -5.02 -3.40 3.10
N LEU A 65 -4.00 -3.16 2.28
CA LEU A 65 -3.85 -1.90 1.54
C LEU A 65 -4.56 -2.03 0.20
N VAL A 66 -5.39 -1.04 -0.13
CA VAL A 66 -6.12 -0.95 -1.39
C VAL A 66 -5.67 0.31 -2.12
N GLN A 67 -5.13 0.16 -3.33
CA GLN A 67 -4.73 1.28 -4.18
C GLN A 67 -5.53 1.26 -5.46
N ARG A 68 -6.01 2.42 -5.92
CA ARG A 68 -6.67 2.53 -7.21
C ARG A 68 -5.65 2.59 -8.34
N ILE A 69 -5.88 1.81 -9.39
CA ILE A 69 -5.04 1.73 -10.58
C ILE A 69 -5.34 2.92 -11.50
N ALA A 70 -4.30 3.61 -11.98
CA ALA A 70 -4.47 4.72 -12.92
C ALA A 70 -5.12 4.25 -14.23
N GLY A 71 -6.04 5.06 -14.74
CA GLY A 71 -6.57 4.92 -16.09
C GLY A 71 -7.42 3.65 -16.32
N THR A 72 -7.86 2.98 -15.26
CA THR A 72 -8.77 1.84 -15.36
C THR A 72 -10.19 2.29 -15.69
N ARG A 73 -10.82 1.59 -16.63
CA ARG A 73 -12.22 1.77 -17.01
C ARG A 73 -13.14 1.01 -16.06
N ALA A 74 -14.44 1.27 -16.14
CA ALA A 74 -15.45 0.64 -15.29
C ALA A 74 -15.38 -0.91 -15.29
N THR A 75 -14.94 -1.50 -16.40
CA THR A 75 -14.85 -2.96 -16.61
C THR A 75 -13.47 -3.55 -16.28
N ASP A 76 -12.46 -2.73 -16.00
CA ASP A 76 -11.12 -3.21 -15.64
C ASP A 76 -11.08 -3.64 -14.17
N ARG A 77 -10.05 -4.40 -13.77
CA ARG A 77 -9.65 -4.47 -12.36
C ARG A 77 -9.14 -3.09 -11.97
N GLN A 78 -9.83 -2.41 -11.07
CA GLN A 78 -9.60 -1.00 -10.75
C GLN A 78 -8.69 -0.79 -9.55
N TYR A 79 -8.38 -1.86 -8.80
CA TYR A 79 -7.61 -1.76 -7.58
C TYR A 79 -6.50 -2.80 -7.51
N VAL A 80 -5.39 -2.46 -6.86
CA VAL A 80 -4.38 -3.41 -6.36
C VAL A 80 -4.60 -3.55 -4.87
N VAL A 81 -4.63 -4.79 -4.39
CA VAL A 81 -4.74 -5.10 -2.97
C VAL A 81 -3.44 -5.74 -2.50
N ARG A 82 -2.89 -5.30 -1.38
CA ARG A 82 -1.68 -5.89 -0.79
C ARG A 82 -1.91 -6.27 0.67
N PRO A 83 -1.52 -7.48 1.10
CA PRO A 83 -1.55 -7.83 2.52
C PRO A 83 -0.58 -6.96 3.31
N LEU A 84 -0.99 -6.53 4.51
CA LEU A 84 -0.11 -5.77 5.40
C LEU A 84 1.05 -6.61 5.95
N HIS A 85 0.91 -7.93 6.00
CA HIS A 85 1.87 -8.82 6.66
C HIS A 85 3.14 -9.12 5.84
N ASP A 86 3.15 -8.81 4.54
CA ASP A 86 4.22 -9.21 3.61
C ASP A 86 5.05 -8.04 3.05
N MET A 87 4.77 -6.79 3.44
CA MET A 87 5.51 -5.65 2.89
C MET A 87 6.61 -5.19 3.84
N VAL A 88 7.85 -5.21 3.38
CA VAL A 88 8.98 -4.51 4.01
C VAL A 88 9.60 -3.60 2.96
N SER A 89 9.67 -2.31 3.25
CA SER A 89 10.27 -1.31 2.37
C SER A 89 11.60 -0.85 2.95
N VAL A 90 12.67 -0.95 2.17
CA VAL A 90 13.99 -0.40 2.54
C VAL A 90 14.06 1.04 2.04
N CYS A 91 14.14 2.00 2.96
CA CYS A 91 14.03 3.41 2.65
C CYS A 91 15.22 4.21 3.18
N LYS A 92 15.47 5.39 2.59
CA LYS A 92 16.31 6.45 3.15
C LYS A 92 15.43 7.53 3.75
N TYR A 93 15.66 7.88 5.01
CA TYR A 93 14.97 8.98 5.66
C TYR A 93 15.57 10.32 5.23
N THR A 94 14.75 11.28 4.79
CA THR A 94 15.22 12.61 4.34
C THR A 94 15.12 13.69 5.41
N GLY A 95 14.53 13.39 6.57
CA GLY A 95 14.13 14.38 7.56
C GLY A 95 12.64 14.77 7.48
N SER A 96 11.98 14.47 6.36
CA SER A 96 10.54 14.72 6.15
C SER A 96 9.78 13.47 5.71
N ASP A 97 10.46 12.59 4.97
CA ASP A 97 9.87 11.43 4.32
C ASP A 97 10.85 10.26 4.34
N TYR A 98 10.33 9.06 4.19
CA TYR A 98 11.10 7.86 3.93
C TYR A 98 10.99 7.53 2.45
N VAL A 99 12.10 7.65 1.73
CA VAL A 99 12.18 7.46 0.29
C VAL A 99 12.64 6.03 0.01
N LEU A 100 11.89 5.26 -0.77
CA LEU A 100 12.27 3.89 -1.08
C LEU A 100 13.61 3.86 -1.85
N LEU A 101 14.55 3.03 -1.41
CA LEU A 101 15.87 2.96 -2.04
C LEU A 101 15.82 2.41 -3.47
N ALA A 102 14.93 1.45 -3.72
CA ALA A 102 14.76 0.83 -5.03
C ALA A 102 14.07 1.76 -6.04
N ASP A 103 13.30 2.74 -5.56
CA ASP A 103 12.58 3.70 -6.39
C ASP A 103 12.33 5.01 -5.63
N SER A 104 13.11 6.04 -5.96
CA SER A 104 13.03 7.35 -5.32
C SER A 104 11.72 8.12 -5.55
N SER A 105 10.86 7.65 -6.47
CA SER A 105 9.53 8.23 -6.69
C SER A 105 8.55 7.86 -5.57
N ILE A 106 8.79 6.75 -4.86
CA ILE A 106 7.96 6.25 -3.77
C ILE A 106 8.43 6.87 -2.46
N LYS A 107 7.52 7.59 -1.80
CA LYS A 107 7.78 8.28 -0.52
C LYS A 107 6.69 7.99 0.49
N TYR A 108 7.10 7.71 1.72
CA TYR A 108 6.21 7.57 2.87
C TYR A 108 6.39 8.79 3.77
N PRO A 109 5.37 9.65 3.93
CA PRO A 109 5.47 10.84 4.77
C PRO A 109 5.76 10.46 6.22
N ALA A 110 6.71 11.13 6.88
CA ALA A 110 7.03 10.84 8.27
C ALA A 110 5.82 11.03 9.22
N SER A 111 4.93 11.96 8.88
CA SER A 111 3.67 12.21 9.57
C SER A 111 2.68 11.04 9.55
N GLN A 112 2.90 10.04 8.69
CA GLN A 112 2.08 8.82 8.59
C GLN A 112 2.83 7.57 9.07
N THR A 113 3.96 7.78 9.75
CA THR A 113 4.79 6.70 10.27
C THR A 113 4.92 6.83 11.79
N PHE A 114 4.91 5.70 12.47
CA PHE A 114 5.33 5.61 13.85
C PHE A 114 6.80 5.20 13.90
N CYS A 115 7.64 6.06 14.47
CA CYS A 115 9.01 5.72 14.82
C CYS A 115 9.22 5.93 16.32
N PRO A 116 9.68 4.91 17.08
CA PRO A 116 9.83 5.06 18.52
C PRO A 116 11.03 5.92 18.94
N TRP A 117 11.93 6.24 17.99
CA TRP A 117 13.16 6.99 18.25
C TRP A 117 13.43 8.02 17.14
N PRO A 118 14.17 9.10 17.44
CA PRO A 118 14.61 10.04 16.41
C PRO A 118 15.62 9.38 15.46
N ILE A 119 15.53 9.72 14.17
CA ILE A 119 16.43 9.22 13.13
C ILE A 119 17.06 10.43 12.41
N PRO A 120 18.40 10.48 12.25
CA PRO A 120 19.05 11.48 11.41
C PRO A 120 18.63 11.40 9.94
N ALA A 121 18.52 12.56 9.30
CA ALA A 121 18.36 12.62 7.84
C ALA A 121 19.57 11.96 7.16
N GLY A 122 19.30 11.17 6.13
CA GLY A 122 20.29 10.40 5.39
C GLY A 122 20.40 8.94 5.82
N MET A 123 19.78 8.52 6.94
CA MET A 123 19.85 7.13 7.39
C MET A 123 18.96 6.20 6.59
N ASN A 124 19.44 4.96 6.41
CA ASN A 124 18.64 3.88 5.86
C ASN A 124 17.82 3.22 6.96
N VAL A 125 16.57 2.88 6.65
CA VAL A 125 15.61 2.32 7.60
C VAL A 125 14.77 1.24 6.92
N LEU A 126 14.18 0.36 7.73
CA LEU A 126 13.10 -0.51 7.26
C LEU A 126 11.76 0.05 7.70
N LEU A 127 10.88 0.19 6.72
CA LEU A 127 9.47 0.49 6.93
C LEU A 127 8.64 -0.76 6.76
N LEU A 128 7.79 -0.99 7.75
CA LEU A 128 6.83 -2.07 7.78
C LEU A 128 5.43 -1.46 7.87
N PRO A 129 4.41 -2.05 7.23
CA PRO A 129 3.05 -1.64 7.48
C PRO A 129 2.72 -1.84 8.95
N ASN A 130 2.06 -0.85 9.54
CA ASN A 130 1.59 -0.95 10.90
C ASN A 130 0.54 -2.06 10.98
N ARG A 131 0.74 -3.04 11.88
CA ARG A 131 -0.24 -4.11 12.12
C ARG A 131 -1.53 -3.60 12.76
N PHE A 132 -1.48 -2.44 13.40
CA PHE A 132 -2.62 -1.74 14.00
C PHE A 132 -2.67 -0.30 13.50
N PRO A 133 -2.95 -0.11 12.19
CA PRO A 133 -2.85 1.21 11.57
C PRO A 133 -3.95 2.13 12.10
N THR A 134 -3.57 3.38 12.43
CA THR A 134 -4.52 4.46 12.72
C THR A 134 -4.59 5.41 11.53
N LYS A 135 -5.47 6.41 11.59
CA LYS A 135 -5.56 7.46 10.56
C LYS A 135 -4.22 8.17 10.32
N ASP A 136 -3.41 8.28 11.36
CA ASP A 136 -2.19 9.08 11.38
C ASP A 136 -0.90 8.23 11.43
N ALA A 137 -1.00 6.90 11.54
CA ALA A 137 0.16 6.01 11.59
C ALA A 137 -0.11 4.70 10.83
N ILE A 138 0.25 4.71 9.55
CA ILE A 138 0.03 3.60 8.61
C ILE A 138 1.28 2.71 8.53
N TRP A 139 2.46 3.25 8.84
CA TRP A 139 3.74 2.54 8.79
C TRP A 139 4.44 2.56 10.15
N VAL A 140 5.27 1.56 10.41
CA VAL A 140 6.15 1.46 11.57
C VAL A 140 7.58 1.39 11.06
N VAL A 141 8.45 2.21 11.63
CA VAL A 141 9.90 2.08 11.42
C VAL A 141 10.43 1.07 12.43
N VAL A 142 11.06 0.01 11.95
CA VAL A 142 11.72 -0.99 12.81
C VAL A 142 13.11 -1.20 12.22
N ASN A 143 14.16 -0.98 13.00
CA ASN A 143 15.57 -0.92 12.56
C ASN A 143 15.98 0.31 11.73
N THR A 144 16.84 1.11 12.36
CA THR A 144 17.79 2.02 11.71
C THR A 144 19.12 1.29 11.62
N TYR A 145 19.57 0.92 10.43
CA TYR A 145 20.94 0.42 10.29
C TYR A 145 21.90 1.62 10.41
N VAL A 146 22.85 1.54 11.34
CA VAL A 146 23.97 2.49 11.46
C VAL A 146 24.95 2.24 10.32
#